data_AF-A0A914RV68-F1
#
_entry.id   AF-A0A914RV68-F1
#
_cell.length_a   1.000
_cell.length_b   1.000
_cell.length_c   1.000
_cell.angle_alpha   90.00
_cell.angle_beta   90.00
_cell.angle_gamma   90.00
#
_symmetry.space_group_name_H-M   'P 1'
#
loop_
_entity.id
_entity.type
_entity.pdbx_description
1 polymer ?
#
loop_
_entity_poly.entity_id
_entity_poly.type
_entity_poly.pdbx_seq_one_letter_code
_entity_poly.pdbx_strand_id
1 'polypeptide(L)'
;MPTVNLLNSGYPVSAFMEQLLQYKRESILNEPTMMHAFMNPLTNDLYKEGDLLRNMELAQTLRRLAISSDPVKLFYRGDIAREVDNEMIEHGGFLKKVDLAAYESSVDESPLINENFRDSLALCGPAPPSSFAATQLIVALITSSFKLENLI
;
A
#
# COMPACT_ATOMS: atom_id res chain seq x y z
N MET A 1 -6.28 9.90 16.96
CA MET A 1 -5.51 9.08 16.00
C MET A 1 -6.50 8.34 15.11
N PRO A 2 -6.97 8.96 14.01
CA PRO A 2 -8.13 8.45 13.25
C PRO A 2 -7.99 6.98 12.82
N THR A 3 -6.87 6.62 12.18
CA THR A 3 -6.62 5.25 11.71
C THR A 3 -6.54 4.24 12.85
N VAL A 4 -5.87 4.59 13.95
CA VAL A 4 -5.81 3.71 15.15
C VAL A 4 -7.20 3.49 15.75
N ASN A 5 -8.05 4.52 15.78
CA ASN A 5 -9.42 4.37 16.28
C ASN A 5 -10.27 3.50 15.34
N LEU A 6 -10.11 3.65 14.02
CA LEU A 6 -10.77 2.84 13.01
C LEU A 6 -10.40 1.36 13.15
N LEU A 7 -9.11 1.05 13.26
CA LEU A 7 -8.62 -0.34 13.35
C LEU A 7 -9.03 -1.03 14.66
N ASN A 8 -9.16 -0.28 15.76
CA ASN A 8 -9.66 -0.79 17.04
C ASN A 8 -11.18 -1.01 17.03
N SER A 9 -11.94 -0.05 16.49
CA SER A 9 -13.40 -0.13 16.47
C SER A 9 -13.89 -1.16 15.44
N GLY A 10 -13.14 -1.27 14.35
CA GLY A 10 -13.43 -2.06 13.16
C GLY A 10 -14.06 -1.23 12.07
N TYR A 11 -13.99 -1.74 10.85
CA TYR A 11 -14.62 -1.15 9.67
C TYR A 11 -15.35 -2.23 8.86
N PRO A 12 -16.44 -1.87 8.16
CA PRO A 12 -17.17 -2.83 7.35
C PRO A 12 -16.31 -3.30 6.18
N VAL A 13 -16.23 -4.61 6.00
CA VAL A 13 -15.61 -5.24 4.83
C VAL A 13 -16.44 -4.89 3.60
N SER A 14 -15.77 -4.46 2.53
CA SER A 14 -16.42 -4.15 1.25
C SER A 14 -16.62 -5.41 0.40
N ALA A 15 -17.56 -5.35 -0.54
CA ALA A 15 -17.77 -6.42 -1.53
C ALA A 15 -16.46 -6.84 -2.23
N PHE A 16 -15.62 -5.87 -2.62
CA PHE A 16 -14.34 -6.16 -3.27
C PHE A 16 -13.35 -6.88 -2.33
N MET A 17 -13.33 -6.51 -1.05
CA MET A 17 -12.46 -7.18 -0.08
C MET A 17 -12.93 -8.62 0.18
N GLU A 18 -14.23 -8.88 0.31
CA GLU A 18 -14.74 -10.26 0.38
C GLU A 18 -14.30 -11.08 -0.84
N GLN A 19 -14.45 -10.53 -2.05
CA GLN A 19 -14.01 -11.22 -3.27
C GLN A 19 -12.52 -11.57 -3.23
N LEU A 20 -11.66 -10.66 -2.75
CA LEU A 20 -10.22 -10.91 -2.59
C LEU A 20 -9.94 -11.97 -1.52
N LEU A 21 -10.63 -11.94 -0.39
CA LEU A 21 -10.50 -12.94 0.68
C LEU A 21 -10.89 -14.33 0.18
N GLN A 22 -11.97 -14.46 -0.59
CA GLN A 22 -12.36 -15.73 -1.18
C GLN A 22 -11.38 -16.18 -2.27
N TYR A 23 -10.92 -15.27 -3.13
CA TYR A 23 -9.89 -15.57 -4.14
C TYR A 23 -8.57 -16.05 -3.52
N LYS A 24 -8.19 -15.53 -2.35
CA LYS A 24 -6.98 -15.90 -1.61
C LYS A 24 -7.21 -16.94 -0.51
N ARG A 25 -8.41 -17.53 -0.43
CA ARG A 25 -8.84 -18.36 0.70
C ARG A 25 -7.83 -19.44 1.09
N GLU A 26 -7.37 -20.23 0.12
CA GLU A 26 -6.41 -21.31 0.38
C GLU A 26 -5.11 -20.77 0.98
N SER A 27 -4.55 -19.70 0.39
CA SER A 27 -3.32 -19.08 0.91
C SER A 27 -3.49 -18.50 2.31
N ILE A 28 -4.66 -17.95 2.62
CA ILE A 28 -4.95 -17.38 3.95
C ILE A 28 -5.10 -18.50 4.98
N LEU A 29 -5.80 -19.60 4.64
CA LEU A 29 -6.00 -20.71 5.58
C LEU A 29 -4.72 -21.51 5.82
N ASN A 30 -3.79 -21.52 4.87
CA ASN A 30 -2.51 -22.22 4.99
C ASN A 30 -1.43 -21.41 5.68
N GLU A 31 -1.65 -20.13 5.97
CA GLU A 31 -0.69 -19.27 6.65
C GLU A 31 -1.29 -18.75 7.98
N PRO A 32 -0.73 -19.15 9.15
CA PRO A 32 -1.32 -18.87 10.45
C PRO A 32 -1.56 -17.39 10.77
N THR A 33 -0.66 -16.49 10.39
CA THR A 33 -0.77 -15.06 10.74
C THR A 33 -1.87 -14.35 9.93
N MET A 34 -2.07 -14.75 8.69
CA MET A 34 -3.13 -14.31 7.77
C MET A 34 -4.46 -14.91 8.20
N MET A 35 -4.50 -16.18 8.60
CA MET A 35 -5.70 -16.78 9.18
C MET A 35 -6.13 -16.01 10.43
N HIS A 36 -5.20 -15.71 11.33
CA HIS A 36 -5.46 -14.89 12.52
C HIS A 36 -5.98 -13.49 12.15
N ALA A 37 -5.42 -12.85 11.12
CA ALA A 37 -5.82 -11.52 10.69
C ALA A 37 -7.18 -11.47 9.97
N PHE A 38 -7.55 -12.52 9.23
CA PHE A 38 -8.70 -12.49 8.30
C PHE A 38 -9.81 -13.50 8.60
N MET A 39 -9.70 -14.28 9.67
CA MET A 39 -10.80 -15.12 10.15
C MET A 39 -11.70 -14.30 11.07
N ASN A 40 -13.00 -14.31 10.78
CA ASN A 40 -14.01 -13.71 11.62
C ASN A 40 -14.30 -14.67 12.79
N PRO A 41 -14.00 -14.30 14.05
CA PRO A 41 -14.15 -15.18 15.20
C PRO A 41 -15.62 -15.48 15.54
N LEU A 42 -16.57 -14.68 15.02
CA LEU A 42 -18.00 -14.89 15.23
C LEU A 42 -18.58 -15.95 14.30
N THR A 43 -18.03 -16.07 13.09
CA THR A 43 -18.53 -16.99 12.06
C THR A 43 -17.61 -18.19 11.84
N ASN A 44 -16.37 -18.11 12.33
CA ASN A 44 -15.29 -19.07 12.08
C ASN A 44 -15.03 -19.30 10.58
N ASP A 45 -15.18 -18.24 9.79
CA ASP A 45 -14.96 -18.19 8.35
C ASP A 45 -14.25 -16.86 8.01
N LEU A 46 -13.77 -16.70 6.78
CA LEU A 46 -13.22 -15.42 6.34
C LEU A 46 -14.30 -14.34 6.39
N TYR A 47 -13.90 -13.11 6.71
CA TYR A 47 -14.81 -11.96 6.74
C TYR A 47 -15.56 -11.78 5.41
N LYS A 48 -16.84 -11.42 5.51
CA LYS A 48 -17.75 -11.15 4.37
C LYS A 48 -18.19 -9.70 4.35
N GLU A 49 -18.76 -9.25 3.24
CA GLU A 49 -19.26 -7.88 3.11
C GLU A 49 -20.16 -7.50 4.30
N GLY A 50 -19.90 -6.31 4.86
CA GLY A 50 -20.61 -5.79 6.02
C GLY A 50 -20.09 -6.27 7.38
N ASP A 51 -19.32 -7.35 7.45
CA ASP A 51 -18.67 -7.75 8.70
C ASP A 51 -17.69 -6.67 9.18
N LEU A 52 -17.54 -6.52 10.49
CA LEU A 52 -16.59 -5.58 11.07
C LEU A 52 -15.21 -6.22 11.26
N LEU A 53 -14.28 -5.90 10.37
CA LEU A 53 -12.88 -6.30 10.47
C LEU A 53 -12.11 -5.35 11.39
N ARG A 54 -11.32 -5.91 12.32
CA ARG A 54 -10.43 -5.19 13.25
C ARG A 54 -9.00 -5.67 13.05
N ASN A 55 -8.04 -4.79 13.29
CA ASN A 55 -6.61 -5.14 13.26
C ASN A 55 -5.87 -4.40 14.38
N MET A 56 -5.88 -5.02 15.57
CA MET A 56 -5.34 -4.42 16.79
C MET A 56 -3.82 -4.36 16.77
N GLU A 57 -3.13 -5.34 16.18
CA GLU A 57 -1.68 -5.32 16.05
C GLU A 57 -1.20 -4.13 15.19
N LEU A 58 -1.83 -3.90 14.03
CA LEU A 58 -1.53 -2.73 13.20
C LEU A 58 -1.88 -1.42 13.93
N ALA A 59 -2.99 -1.40 14.67
CA ALA A 59 -3.36 -0.24 15.49
C ALA A 59 -2.27 0.08 16.54
N GLN A 60 -1.68 -0.94 17.16
CA GLN A 60 -0.60 -0.79 18.13
C GLN A 60 0.70 -0.30 17.45
N THR A 61 1.06 -0.85 16.31
CA THR A 61 2.23 -0.41 15.53
C THR A 61 2.11 1.05 15.09
N LEU A 62 0.96 1.44 14.52
CA LEU A 62 0.70 2.83 14.15
C LEU A 62 0.66 3.76 15.37
N ARG A 63 0.19 3.27 16.53
CA ARG A 63 0.24 4.02 17.77
C ARG A 63 1.67 4.27 18.22
N ARG A 64 2.53 3.24 18.24
CA ARG A 64 3.96 3.35 18.59
C ARG A 64 4.65 4.39 17.72
N LEU A 65 4.41 4.36 16.40
CA LEU A 65 4.97 5.32 15.46
C LEU A 65 4.52 6.75 15.78
N ALA A 66 3.23 7.00 15.91
CA ALA A 66 2.71 8.35 16.04
C ALA A 66 3.04 9.05 17.38
N ILE A 67 3.30 8.29 18.46
CA ILE A 67 3.72 8.86 19.75
C ILE A 67 5.24 8.90 19.93
N SER A 68 6.00 8.30 19.02
CA SER A 68 7.47 8.30 19.08
C SER A 68 8.00 9.72 18.87
N SER A 69 9.05 10.10 19.60
CA SER A 69 9.79 11.32 19.34
C SER A 69 10.60 11.26 18.04
N ASP A 70 10.92 10.06 17.57
CA ASP A 70 11.61 9.81 16.31
C ASP A 70 11.00 8.57 15.62
N PRO A 71 9.88 8.73 14.90
CA PRO A 71 9.18 7.61 14.23
C PRO A 71 10.01 6.98 13.12
N VAL A 72 10.82 7.77 12.41
CA VAL A 72 11.67 7.29 11.31
C VAL A 72 12.73 6.36 11.87
N LYS A 73 13.44 6.78 12.93
CA LYS A 73 14.40 5.91 13.61
C LYS A 73 13.71 4.68 14.19
N LEU A 74 12.56 4.82 14.83
CA LEU A 74 11.82 3.68 15.39
C LEU A 74 11.54 2.61 14.33
N PHE A 75 11.12 3.01 13.13
CA PHE A 75 10.81 2.11 12.02
C PHE A 75 12.05 1.50 11.36
N TYR A 76 13.00 2.33 10.94
CA TYR A 76 14.11 1.89 10.07
C TYR A 76 15.37 1.44 10.83
N ARG A 77 15.54 1.87 12.07
CA ARG A 77 16.78 1.64 12.86
C ARG A 77 16.52 1.16 14.29
N GLY A 78 15.26 1.08 14.70
CA GLY A 78 14.83 0.84 16.07
C GLY A 78 14.20 -0.53 16.26
N ASP A 79 13.28 -0.61 17.22
CA ASP A 79 12.66 -1.87 17.61
C ASP A 79 11.82 -2.50 16.51
N ILE A 80 11.13 -1.70 15.68
CA ILE A 80 10.35 -2.22 14.55
C ILE A 80 11.28 -2.84 13.50
N ALA A 81 12.43 -2.22 13.21
CA ALA A 81 13.42 -2.80 12.29
C ALA A 81 13.94 -4.16 12.79
N ARG A 82 14.13 -4.30 14.10
CA ARG A 82 14.53 -5.58 14.73
C ARG A 82 13.42 -6.62 14.62
N GLU A 83 12.16 -6.24 14.86
CA GLU A 83 11.00 -7.12 14.71
C GLU A 83 10.90 -7.64 13.26
N VAL A 84 11.05 -6.77 12.26
CA VAL A 84 11.05 -7.14 10.83
C VAL A 84 12.22 -8.05 10.46
N ASP A 85 13.44 -7.76 10.92
CA ASP A 85 14.64 -8.59 10.66
C ASP A 85 14.47 -10.01 11.23
N ASN A 86 13.96 -10.11 12.46
CA ASN A 86 13.69 -11.40 13.10
C ASN A 86 12.65 -12.22 12.33
N GLU A 87 11.53 -11.59 11.95
CA GLU A 87 10.47 -12.22 11.16
C GLU A 87 11.00 -12.75 9.81
N MET A 88 11.85 -11.95 9.14
CA MET A 88 12.48 -12.34 7.88
C MET A 88 13.45 -13.50 8.08
N ILE A 89 14.28 -13.49 9.12
CA ILE A 89 15.18 -14.62 9.42
C ILE A 89 14.39 -15.90 9.69
N GLU A 90 13.33 -15.81 10.51
CA GLU A 90 12.51 -16.95 10.91
C GLU A 90 11.85 -17.64 9.70
N HIS A 91 11.43 -16.86 8.70
CA HIS A 91 10.73 -17.36 7.52
C HIS A 91 11.59 -17.47 6.25
N GLY A 92 12.92 -17.38 6.39
CA GLY A 92 13.86 -17.57 5.26
C GLY A 92 13.95 -16.39 4.28
N GLY A 93 13.51 -15.20 4.69
CA GLY A 93 13.64 -13.94 3.97
C GLY A 93 15.06 -13.33 4.01
N PHE A 94 15.35 -12.52 2.99
CA PHE A 94 16.66 -11.91 2.79
C PHE A 94 16.82 -10.52 3.42
N LEU A 95 15.71 -9.81 3.64
CA LEU A 95 15.72 -8.46 4.20
C LEU A 95 16.31 -8.48 5.62
N LYS A 96 17.30 -7.61 5.87
CA LYS A 96 17.93 -7.42 7.18
C LYS A 96 17.72 -6.02 7.71
N LYS A 97 17.94 -5.82 9.01
CA LYS A 97 17.91 -4.48 9.62
C LYS A 97 18.90 -3.50 8.97
N VAL A 98 20.00 -4.00 8.42
CA VAL A 98 21.00 -3.15 7.73
C VAL A 98 20.45 -2.61 6.41
N ASP A 99 19.61 -3.37 5.72
CA ASP A 99 18.91 -2.92 4.51
C ASP A 99 17.87 -1.85 4.86
N LEU A 100 17.11 -2.07 5.94
CA LEU A 100 16.18 -1.06 6.47
C LEU A 100 16.89 0.23 6.87
N ALA A 101 18.04 0.13 7.55
CA ALA A 101 18.81 1.28 8.00
C ALA A 101 19.45 2.09 6.85
N ALA A 102 19.76 1.41 5.74
CA ALA A 102 20.32 1.97 4.51
C ALA A 102 19.24 2.54 3.56
N TYR A 103 17.96 2.27 3.80
CA TYR A 103 16.88 2.85 3.00
C TYR A 103 16.80 4.36 3.20
N GLU A 104 16.72 5.09 2.09
CA GLU A 104 16.46 6.53 2.05
C GLU A 104 15.41 6.83 0.98
N SER A 105 14.48 7.74 1.30
CA SER A 105 13.55 8.28 0.31
C SER A 105 14.24 9.37 -0.50
N SER A 106 14.23 9.25 -1.83
CA SER A 106 14.63 10.33 -2.72
C SER A 106 13.43 11.25 -2.99
N VAL A 107 13.69 12.56 -2.95
CA VAL A 107 12.74 13.57 -3.42
C VAL A 107 13.20 14.01 -4.80
N ASP A 108 12.35 13.78 -5.79
CA ASP A 108 12.55 14.28 -7.15
C ASP A 108 11.72 15.54 -7.34
N GLU A 109 12.38 16.69 -7.39
CA GLU A 109 11.75 18.00 -7.61
C GLU A 109 11.57 18.32 -9.10
N SER A 110 12.01 17.43 -10.00
CA SER A 110 11.95 17.59 -11.45
C SER A 110 11.03 16.54 -12.09
N PRO A 111 9.70 16.63 -11.88
CA PRO A 111 8.77 15.69 -12.49
C PRO A 111 8.86 15.75 -14.01
N LEU A 112 8.51 14.66 -14.67
CA LEU A 112 8.32 14.67 -16.11
C LEU A 112 7.06 15.48 -16.42
N ILE A 113 7.20 16.45 -17.31
CA ILE A 113 6.11 17.32 -17.77
C ILE A 113 5.95 17.14 -19.27
N ASN A 114 4.76 16.73 -19.68
CA ASN A 114 4.34 16.72 -21.09
C ASN A 114 3.38 17.88 -21.34
N GLU A 115 3.89 18.96 -21.92
CA GLU A 115 3.11 20.14 -22.30
C GLU A 115 2.25 19.91 -23.56
N ASN A 116 2.50 18.83 -24.32
CA ASN A 116 1.81 18.50 -25.56
C ASN A 116 0.62 17.57 -25.34
N PHE A 117 -0.14 17.76 -24.26
CA PHE A 117 -1.32 16.93 -23.99
C PHE A 117 -2.58 17.49 -24.64
N ARG A 118 -2.98 18.72 -24.29
CA ARG A 118 -4.18 19.38 -24.83
C ARG A 118 -4.22 20.87 -24.47
N ASP A 119 -4.44 21.74 -25.46
CA ASP A 119 -4.61 23.18 -25.26
C ASP A 119 -3.53 23.78 -24.32
N SER A 120 -3.92 24.26 -23.15
CA SER A 120 -3.03 24.82 -22.11
C SER A 120 -2.76 23.86 -20.96
N LEU A 121 -3.07 22.57 -21.09
CA LEU A 121 -2.90 21.55 -20.06
C LEU A 121 -1.63 20.73 -20.29
N ALA A 122 -0.94 20.44 -19.19
CA ALA A 122 0.21 19.55 -19.16
C ALA A 122 -0.09 18.30 -18.33
N LEU A 123 0.50 17.17 -18.72
CA LEU A 123 0.54 15.97 -17.89
C LEU A 123 1.85 15.98 -17.08
N CYS A 124 1.73 15.88 -15.76
CA CYS A 124 2.87 15.83 -14.85
C CYS A 124 2.90 14.50 -14.09
N GLY A 125 4.08 13.95 -13.90
CA GLY A 125 4.24 12.71 -13.15
C GLY A 125 5.71 12.32 -12.90
N PRO A 126 5.94 11.29 -12.09
CA PRO A 126 7.27 10.89 -11.66
C PRO A 126 8.14 10.35 -12.80
N ALA A 127 9.45 10.58 -12.73
CA ALA A 127 10.42 9.95 -13.61
C ALA A 127 10.55 8.43 -13.35
N PRO A 128 11.28 7.66 -14.21
CA PRO A 128 11.68 6.29 -13.89
C PRO A 128 12.27 6.21 -12.46
N PRO A 129 11.92 5.19 -11.67
CA PRO A 129 11.37 3.89 -12.07
C PRO A 129 9.85 3.82 -12.25
N SER A 130 9.12 4.95 -12.14
CA SER A 130 7.69 4.96 -12.46
C SER A 130 7.43 4.76 -13.96
N SER A 131 6.27 4.20 -14.31
CA SER A 131 5.83 3.99 -15.69
C SER A 131 5.27 5.24 -16.37
N PHE A 132 5.25 6.38 -15.68
CA PHE A 132 4.62 7.60 -16.20
C PHE A 132 5.19 8.06 -17.56
N ALA A 133 6.49 7.90 -17.81
CA ALA A 133 7.10 8.19 -19.12
C ALA A 133 6.43 7.41 -20.27
N ALA A 134 6.13 6.13 -20.06
CA ALA A 134 5.42 5.32 -21.04
C ALA A 134 3.93 5.72 -21.12
N THR A 135 3.29 5.97 -19.97
CA THR A 135 1.89 6.41 -19.91
C THR A 135 1.67 7.71 -20.68
N GLN A 136 2.49 8.74 -20.47
CA GLN A 136 2.35 10.01 -21.18
C GLN A 136 2.54 9.87 -22.69
N LEU A 137 3.40 8.95 -23.14
CA LEU A 137 3.64 8.68 -24.56
C LEU A 137 2.41 8.00 -25.19
N ILE A 138 1.85 6.98 -24.52
CA ILE A 138 0.63 6.31 -24.98
C ILE A 138 -0.49 7.34 -25.14
N VAL A 139 -0.66 8.20 -24.13
CA VAL A 139 -1.67 9.25 -24.17
C VAL A 139 -1.42 10.23 -25.31
N ALA A 140 -0.18 10.68 -25.53
CA ALA A 140 0.18 11.58 -26.63
C ALA A 140 -0.05 10.94 -28.02
N LEU A 141 0.21 9.64 -28.17
CA LEU A 141 -0.05 8.91 -29.43
C LEU A 141 -1.56 8.79 -29.69
N ILE A 142 -2.35 8.50 -28.66
CA ILE A 142 -3.81 8.47 -28.76
C ILE A 142 -4.34 9.86 -29.14
N THR A 143 -3.95 10.92 -28.43
CA THR A 143 -4.47 12.28 -28.70
C THR A 143 -4.03 12.85 -30.05
N SER A 144 -2.85 12.48 -30.55
CA SER A 144 -2.37 12.91 -31.87
C SER A 144 -3.01 12.12 -33.03
N SER A 145 -3.28 10.83 -32.84
CA SER A 145 -3.91 9.98 -33.86
C SER A 145 -5.41 10.22 -33.95
N PHE A 146 -6.05 10.52 -32.81
CA PHE A 146 -7.43 10.97 -32.72
C PHE A 146 -7.44 12.49 -32.54
N LYS A 147 -7.06 13.25 -33.58
CA LYS A 147 -7.62 14.60 -33.68
C LYS A 147 -9.13 14.43 -33.51
N LEU A 148 -9.71 15.07 -32.51
CA LEU A 148 -11.16 15.19 -32.33
C LEU A 148 -11.72 16.06 -33.47
N GLU A 149 -11.55 15.60 -34.71
CA GLU A 149 -12.31 16.06 -35.86
C GLU A 149 -13.73 15.49 -35.68
N ASN A 150 -14.69 16.40 -35.51
CA ASN A 150 -16.16 16.20 -35.51
C ASN A 150 -16.87 16.05 -34.16
N LEU A 151 -16.86 17.11 -33.34
CA LEU A 151 -17.98 17.42 -32.43
C LEU A 151 -18.24 18.94 -32.37
N ILE A 152 -18.51 19.57 -33.53
CA ILE A 152 -19.39 20.75 -33.66
C ILE A 152 -20.13 20.61 -35.00
#